data_AF-A0A8B8MTR6-F1
#
_entry.id   AF-A0A8B8MTR6-F1
#
_cell.length_a   1.000
_cell.length_b   1.000
_cell.length_c   1.000
_cell.angle_alpha   90.00
_cell.angle_beta   90.00
_cell.angle_gamma   90.00
#
_symmetry.space_group_name_H-M   'P 1'
#
loop_
_entity.id
_entity.type
_entity.pdbx_description
1 polymer ?
#
loop_
_entity_poly.entity_id
_entity_poly.type
_entity_poly.pdbx_seq_one_letter_code
_entity_poly.pdbx_strand_id
1 'polypeptide(L)'
;MIQLWMAQGFIESNEDLEKAGDRYVSYLLRRSFLEVEEVDDYTNEVKMFKMHDLMHDLASKVAGDECKMINLNEGGIGRGTRHVSFAFQPSSLQNMTTRLEATNLRTFLTWTNMRTYGQEVSPIECEGIFTKIGRCRTLALANADFCIPSSLGSRLKHLRFLDVSRNLSIQKLARFNHGFAELAYP
;
A
#
# COMPACT_ATOMS: atom_id res chain seq x y z
N MET A 1 -2.51 4.16 8.53
CA MET A 1 -3.04 2.84 8.93
C MET A 1 -4.57 2.76 8.81
N ILE A 2 -5.33 3.63 9.47
CA ILE A 2 -6.80 3.63 9.48
C ILE A 2 -7.42 3.61 8.08
N GLN A 3 -6.93 4.45 7.16
CA GLN A 3 -7.41 4.48 5.77
C GLN A 3 -7.25 3.13 5.04
N LEU A 4 -6.20 2.37 5.35
CA LEU A 4 -6.01 1.02 4.78
C LEU A 4 -7.07 0.05 5.33
N TRP A 5 -7.40 0.14 6.62
CA TRP A 5 -8.46 -0.67 7.23
C TRP A 5 -9.83 -0.33 6.63
N MET A 6 -10.11 0.95 6.41
CA MET A 6 -11.33 1.40 5.72
C MET A 6 -11.41 0.82 4.30
N ALA A 7 -10.32 0.90 3.53
CA ALA A 7 -10.27 0.38 2.17
C ALA A 7 -10.45 -1.14 2.10
N GLN A 8 -9.98 -1.88 3.10
CA GLN A 8 -10.18 -3.32 3.17
C GLN A 8 -11.56 -3.71 3.74
N GLY A 9 -12.24 -2.79 4.42
CA GLY A 9 -13.52 -3.03 5.08
C GLY A 9 -13.37 -3.70 6.44
N PHE A 10 -12.26 -3.44 7.15
CA PHE A 10 -12.00 -3.98 8.49
C PHE A 10 -12.63 -3.16 9.61
N ILE A 11 -13.11 -1.95 9.30
CA ILE A 11 -13.80 -1.08 10.25
C ILE A 11 -15.30 -1.25 10.01
N GLU A 12 -15.97 -1.85 10.98
CA GLU A 12 -17.42 -2.01 10.99
C GLU A 12 -18.02 -0.98 11.96
N SER A 13 -18.69 0.04 11.41
CA SER A 13 -19.34 1.08 12.18
C SER A 13 -20.48 1.71 11.38
N ASN A 14 -21.56 2.08 12.08
CA ASN A 14 -22.63 2.92 11.53
C ASN A 14 -22.33 4.43 11.68
N GLU A 15 -21.22 4.75 12.33
CA GLU A 15 -20.72 6.11 12.56
C GLU A 15 -19.56 6.42 11.62
N ASP A 16 -18.94 7.58 11.84
CA ASP A 16 -17.67 7.98 11.24
C ASP A 16 -16.60 6.86 11.37
N LEU A 17 -16.12 6.39 10.21
CA LEU A 17 -15.16 5.29 10.11
C LEU A 17 -13.77 5.67 10.61
N GLU A 18 -13.38 6.94 10.52
CA GLU A 18 -12.07 7.40 11.01
C GLU A 18 -12.07 7.38 12.54
N LYS A 19 -13.13 7.93 13.17
CA LYS A 19 -13.30 7.88 14.63
C LYS A 19 -13.39 6.44 15.15
N ALA A 20 -14.06 5.56 14.40
CA ALA A 20 -14.09 4.14 14.74
C ALA A 20 -12.69 3.49 14.63
N GLY A 21 -11.91 3.87 13.61
CA GLY A 21 -10.51 3.47 13.45
C GLY A 21 -9.62 3.92 14.60
N ASP A 22 -9.76 5.17 15.06
CA ASP A 22 -9.01 5.69 16.21
C ASP A 22 -9.28 4.89 17.49
N ARG A 23 -10.54 4.48 17.70
CA ARG A 23 -10.91 3.60 18.82
C ARG A 23 -10.23 2.23 18.72
N TYR A 24 -10.15 1.65 17.53
CA TYR A 24 -9.46 0.37 17.30
C TYR A 24 -7.96 0.50 17.56
N VAL A 25 -7.33 1.58 17.06
CA VAL A 25 -5.91 1.88 17.34
C VAL A 25 -5.68 2.03 18.84
N SER A 26 -6.51 2.81 19.53
CA SER A 26 -6.45 3.00 20.99
C SER A 26 -6.55 1.68 21.74
N TYR A 27 -7.37 0.75 21.28
CA TYR A 27 -7.50 -0.57 21.87
C TYR A 27 -6.25 -1.43 21.66
N LEU A 28 -5.65 -1.41 20.46
CA LEU A 28 -4.40 -2.12 20.17
C LEU A 28 -3.23 -1.58 21.00
N LEU A 29 -3.13 -0.27 21.18
CA LEU A 29 -2.14 0.37 22.06
C LEU A 29 -2.29 -0.09 23.52
N ARG A 30 -3.52 -0.07 24.05
CA ARG A 30 -3.82 -0.52 25.42
C ARG A 30 -3.50 -2.00 25.66
N ARG A 31 -3.47 -2.81 24.60
CA ARG A 31 -3.10 -4.24 24.66
C ARG A 31 -1.64 -4.51 24.29
N SER A 32 -0.84 -3.47 24.06
CA SER A 32 0.56 -3.59 23.64
C SER A 32 0.74 -4.34 22.30
N PHE A 33 -0.28 -4.34 21.44
CA PHE A 33 -0.16 -4.83 20.06
C PHE A 33 0.60 -3.83 19.19
N LEU A 34 0.49 -2.54 19.53
CA LEU A 34 1.19 -1.43 18.92
C LEU A 34 1.87 -0.60 20.01
N GLU A 35 2.96 0.04 19.65
CA GLU A 35 3.63 1.07 20.43
C GLU A 35 3.72 2.36 19.63
N VAL A 36 3.70 3.51 20.31
CA VAL A 36 3.96 4.81 19.68
C VAL A 36 5.46 4.91 19.36
N GLU A 37 5.76 5.19 18.10
CA GLU A 37 7.14 5.35 17.62
C GLU A 37 7.50 6.83 17.45
N GLU A 38 6.60 7.60 16.84
CA GLU A 38 6.82 9.01 16.55
C GLU A 38 5.56 9.82 16.86
N VAL A 39 5.75 10.98 17.46
CA VAL A 39 4.72 12.00 17.72
C VAL A 39 5.14 13.29 17.03
N ASP A 40 4.19 14.03 16.48
CA ASP A 40 4.43 15.36 15.94
C ASP A 40 4.73 16.35 17.07
N ASP A 41 5.89 17.01 17.02
CA ASP A 41 6.32 17.95 18.05
C ASP A 41 5.43 19.20 18.18
N TYR A 42 4.67 19.55 17.13
CA TYR A 42 3.82 20.74 17.10
C TYR A 42 2.37 20.43 17.49
N THR A 43 1.82 19.33 16.98
CA THR A 43 0.42 18.96 17.21
C THR A 43 0.24 17.98 18.39
N ASN A 44 1.33 17.37 18.87
CA ASN A 44 1.31 16.23 19.81
C ASN A 44 0.49 15.03 19.30
N GLU A 45 0.26 14.92 18.00
CA GLU A 45 -0.46 13.81 17.40
C GLU A 45 0.50 12.65 17.07
N VAL A 46 0.05 11.42 17.25
CA VAL A 46 0.86 10.24 16.90
C VAL A 46 1.00 10.12 15.39
N LYS A 47 2.23 10.14 14.89
CA LYS A 47 2.56 9.98 13.47
C LYS A 47 2.81 8.53 13.09
N MET A 48 3.55 7.80 13.92
CA MET A 48 3.97 6.43 13.61
C MET A 48 3.74 5.49 14.77
N PHE A 49 3.36 4.27 14.41
CA PHE A 49 3.24 3.14 15.32
C PHE A 49 4.20 2.05 14.87
N LYS A 50 4.80 1.38 15.84
CA LYS A 50 5.56 0.15 15.61
C LYS A 50 4.86 -1.04 16.27
N MET A 51 5.19 -2.23 15.80
CA MET A 51 4.76 -3.50 16.40
C MET A 51 5.99 -4.18 16.99
N HIS A 52 5.87 -4.75 18.19
CA HIS A 52 6.93 -5.58 18.75
C HIS A 52 7.20 -6.80 17.87
N ASP A 53 8.46 -7.24 17.80
CA ASP A 53 8.88 -8.41 17.01
C ASP A 53 8.04 -9.66 17.31
N LEU A 54 7.71 -9.92 18.59
CA LEU A 54 6.85 -11.05 18.97
C LEU A 54 5.42 -10.94 18.41
N MET A 55 4.86 -9.73 18.41
CA MET A 55 3.54 -9.47 17.84
C MET A 55 3.58 -9.53 16.32
N HIS A 56 4.68 -9.08 15.72
CA HIS A 56 4.95 -9.18 14.29
C HIS A 56 5.04 -10.64 13.85
N ASP A 57 5.77 -11.48 14.58
CA ASP A 57 5.93 -12.91 14.29
C ASP A 57 4.58 -13.64 14.40
N LEU A 58 3.80 -13.33 15.44
CA LEU A 58 2.46 -13.87 15.59
C LEU A 58 1.54 -13.44 14.44
N ALA A 59 1.53 -12.15 14.09
CA ALA A 59 0.72 -11.63 13.00
C ALA A 59 1.12 -12.25 11.65
N SER A 60 2.42 -12.41 11.40
CA SER A 60 2.96 -13.05 10.20
C SER A 60 2.52 -14.51 10.11
N LYS A 61 2.55 -15.24 11.23
CA LYS A 61 2.09 -16.63 11.30
C LYS A 61 0.58 -16.74 11.04
N VAL A 62 -0.22 -15.82 11.56
CA VAL A 62 -1.68 -15.79 11.35
C VAL A 62 -2.03 -15.40 9.91
N ALA A 63 -1.30 -14.45 9.32
CA ALA A 63 -1.51 -14.01 7.94
C ALA A 63 -1.20 -15.12 6.91
N GLY A 64 -0.30 -16.05 7.26
CA GLY A 64 0.10 -17.13 6.38
C GLY A 64 0.60 -16.59 5.04
N ASP A 65 0.05 -17.12 3.94
CA ASP A 65 0.46 -16.75 2.57
C ASP A 65 -0.31 -15.55 1.99
N GLU A 66 -1.23 -14.93 2.76
CA GLU A 66 -2.05 -13.83 2.25
C GLU A 66 -1.26 -12.53 2.09
N CYS A 67 -0.21 -12.31 2.89
CA CYS A 67 0.63 -11.11 2.90
C CYS A 67 2.07 -11.45 2.51
N LYS A 68 2.67 -10.66 1.61
CA LYS A 68 4.06 -10.87 1.20
C LYS A 68 4.80 -9.56 0.98
N MET A 69 5.95 -9.42 1.63
CA MET A 69 6.94 -8.41 1.26
C MET A 69 7.81 -9.01 0.15
N ILE A 70 7.87 -8.35 -1.00
CA ILE A 70 8.72 -8.76 -2.10
C ILE A 70 10.09 -8.12 -1.93
N ASN A 71 11.07 -8.96 -1.60
CA ASN A 71 12.49 -8.64 -1.68
C ASN A 71 13.10 -9.30 -2.94
N LEU A 72 14.21 -8.75 -3.43
CA LEU A 72 14.96 -9.30 -4.59
C LEU A 72 15.37 -10.77 -4.42
N ASN A 73 15.52 -11.23 -3.18
CA ASN A 73 16.10 -12.54 -2.85
C ASN A 73 15.06 -13.61 -2.46
N GLU A 74 13.76 -13.29 -2.46
CA GLU A 74 12.72 -14.18 -1.97
C GLU A 74 11.79 -14.67 -3.09
N GLY A 75 11.36 -15.94 -2.99
CA GLY A 75 10.66 -16.70 -4.03
C GLY A 75 9.33 -16.11 -4.54
N GLY A 76 8.72 -16.82 -5.50
CA GLY A 76 7.51 -16.40 -6.22
C GLY A 76 6.32 -16.05 -5.33
N ILE A 77 5.37 -15.28 -5.88
CA ILE A 77 4.13 -14.93 -5.16
C ILE A 77 3.14 -16.07 -5.32
N GLY A 78 2.59 -16.55 -4.20
CA GLY A 78 1.64 -17.67 -4.20
C GLY A 78 0.25 -17.24 -4.68
N ARG A 79 -0.54 -18.19 -5.16
CA ARG A 79 -1.94 -17.96 -5.59
C ARG A 79 -2.84 -17.41 -4.47
N GLY A 80 -2.48 -17.70 -3.21
CA GLY A 80 -3.19 -17.21 -2.03
C GLY A 80 -2.89 -15.75 -1.66
N THR A 81 -1.82 -15.16 -2.21
CA THR A 81 -1.39 -13.81 -1.82
C THR A 81 -2.38 -12.74 -2.31
N ARG A 82 -2.75 -11.87 -1.37
CA ARG A 82 -3.71 -10.77 -1.57
C ARG A 82 -3.09 -9.41 -1.28
N HIS A 83 -2.06 -9.36 -0.45
CA HIS A 83 -1.43 -8.12 -0.02
C HIS A 83 0.06 -8.20 -0.31
N VAL A 84 0.54 -7.29 -1.16
CA VAL A 84 1.94 -7.20 -1.52
C VAL A 84 2.47 -5.82 -1.16
N SER A 85 3.61 -5.80 -0.48
CA SER A 85 4.47 -4.63 -0.39
C SER A 85 5.81 -4.92 -1.04
N PHE A 86 6.49 -3.92 -1.58
CA PHE A 86 7.86 -4.09 -2.06
C PHE A 86 8.69 -2.83 -1.84
N ALA A 87 9.97 -3.04 -1.56
CA ALA A 87 10.97 -1.99 -1.57
C ALA A 87 11.34 -1.68 -3.02
N PHE A 88 11.05 -0.48 -3.48
CA PHE A 88 11.30 -0.11 -4.87
C PHE A 88 12.81 -0.08 -5.14
N GLN A 89 13.23 -0.92 -6.08
CA GLN A 89 14.47 -0.80 -6.84
C GLN A 89 14.13 -1.14 -8.30
N PRO A 90 14.65 -0.44 -9.32
CA PRO A 90 14.31 -0.73 -10.72
C PRO A 90 14.56 -2.19 -11.12
N SER A 91 15.66 -2.78 -10.65
CA SER A 91 15.95 -4.21 -10.84
C SER A 91 14.91 -5.15 -10.22
N SER A 92 14.14 -4.70 -9.23
CA SER A 92 13.07 -5.48 -8.57
C SER A 92 11.80 -5.56 -9.40
N LEU A 93 11.61 -4.65 -10.37
CA LEU A 93 10.46 -4.68 -11.26
C LEU A 93 10.61 -5.75 -12.35
N GLN A 94 11.84 -6.20 -12.60
CA GLN A 94 12.10 -7.28 -13.53
C GLN A 94 11.32 -8.54 -13.09
N ASN A 95 10.57 -9.12 -14.02
CA ASN A 95 9.69 -10.27 -13.76
C ASN A 95 8.57 -10.02 -12.74
N MET A 96 8.31 -8.78 -12.31
CA MET A 96 7.22 -8.52 -11.37
C MET A 96 5.86 -8.87 -11.98
N THR A 97 5.65 -8.58 -13.26
CA THR A 97 4.43 -8.95 -13.99
C THR A 97 4.14 -10.45 -13.93
N THR A 98 5.16 -11.31 -14.07
CA THR A 98 5.00 -12.77 -13.99
C THR A 98 4.79 -13.24 -12.55
N ARG A 99 5.45 -12.60 -11.59
CA ARG A 99 5.21 -12.88 -10.16
C ARG A 99 3.78 -12.56 -9.74
N LEU A 100 3.19 -11.48 -10.23
CA LEU A 100 1.82 -11.07 -9.90
C LEU A 100 0.75 -11.87 -10.65
N GLU A 101 1.12 -12.66 -11.66
CA GLU A 101 0.17 -13.32 -12.57
C GLU A 101 -0.78 -14.30 -11.87
N ALA A 102 -0.29 -15.02 -10.85
CA ALA A 102 -1.09 -16.01 -10.13
C ALA A 102 -2.00 -15.41 -9.04
N THR A 103 -2.01 -14.09 -8.87
CA THR A 103 -2.51 -13.45 -7.64
C THR A 103 -3.90 -12.84 -7.81
N ASN A 104 -4.62 -12.69 -6.69
CA ASN A 104 -5.87 -11.94 -6.59
C ASN A 104 -5.68 -10.71 -5.70
N LEU A 105 -4.77 -9.81 -6.10
CA LEU A 105 -4.35 -8.72 -5.25
C LEU A 105 -5.48 -7.77 -4.88
N ARG A 106 -5.51 -7.45 -3.60
CA ARG A 106 -6.34 -6.43 -2.97
C ARG A 106 -5.52 -5.22 -2.55
N THR A 107 -4.22 -5.41 -2.29
CA THR A 107 -3.32 -4.36 -1.85
C THR A 107 -1.99 -4.47 -2.59
N PHE A 108 -1.54 -3.33 -3.12
CA PHE A 108 -0.23 -3.17 -3.72
C PHE A 108 0.41 -1.90 -3.16
N LEU A 109 1.50 -2.06 -2.40
CA LEU A 109 2.21 -0.98 -1.74
C LEU A 109 3.66 -0.94 -2.21
N THR A 110 4.17 0.25 -2.44
CA THR A 110 5.58 0.49 -2.73
C THR A 110 6.15 1.39 -1.66
N TRP A 111 7.36 1.11 -1.23
CA TRP A 111 8.13 2.09 -0.47
C TRP A 111 9.48 2.27 -1.13
N THR A 112 9.84 3.50 -1.44
CA THR A 112 11.11 3.81 -2.10
C THR A 112 12.19 4.03 -1.07
N ASN A 113 13.30 3.33 -1.24
CA ASN A 113 14.52 3.65 -0.51
C ASN A 113 15.06 4.99 -1.03
N MET A 114 15.38 5.92 -0.14
CA MET A 114 16.01 7.21 -0.50
C MET A 114 17.24 7.04 -1.41
N ARG A 115 17.92 5.89 -1.35
CA ARG A 115 19.09 5.56 -2.19
C ARG A 115 18.78 5.30 -3.67
N THR A 116 17.53 5.00 -4.02
CA THR A 116 17.11 4.67 -5.38
C THR A 116 16.26 5.76 -6.04
N TYR A 117 16.16 6.92 -5.38
CA TYR A 117 15.48 8.10 -5.91
C TYR A 117 16.16 8.58 -7.21
N GLY A 118 15.35 8.83 -8.25
CA GLY A 118 15.84 9.32 -9.54
C GLY A 118 16.33 8.25 -10.53
N GLN A 119 16.15 6.95 -10.24
CA GLN A 119 16.43 5.91 -11.24
C GLN A 119 15.24 5.71 -12.17
N GLU A 120 15.49 5.76 -13.48
CA GLU A 120 14.45 5.58 -14.50
C GLU A 120 13.95 4.12 -14.55
N VAL A 121 12.64 3.97 -14.74
CA VAL A 121 11.97 2.69 -14.93
C VAL A 121 11.38 2.65 -16.34
N SER A 122 11.49 1.50 -17.01
CA SER A 122 10.86 1.32 -18.32
C SER A 122 9.33 1.46 -18.23
N PRO A 123 8.70 2.32 -19.04
CA PRO A 123 7.24 2.44 -19.09
C PRO A 123 6.52 1.12 -19.38
N ILE A 124 7.17 0.20 -20.11
CA ILE A 124 6.63 -1.13 -20.46
C ILE A 124 6.53 -2.03 -19.21
N GLU A 125 7.52 -1.97 -18.31
CA GLU A 125 7.51 -2.76 -17.08
C GLU A 125 6.41 -2.26 -16.13
N CYS A 126 6.28 -0.94 -16.00
CA CYS A 126 5.19 -0.30 -15.28
C CYS A 126 3.82 -0.74 -15.81
N GLU A 127 3.59 -0.62 -17.12
CA GLU A 127 2.32 -1.01 -17.75
C GLU A 127 1.97 -2.48 -17.44
N GLY A 128 2.96 -3.38 -17.55
CA GLY A 128 2.79 -4.80 -17.23
C GLY A 128 2.29 -5.03 -15.80
N ILE A 129 2.88 -4.36 -14.80
CA ILE A 129 2.45 -4.43 -13.39
C ILE A 129 1.01 -3.93 -13.25
N PHE A 130 0.70 -2.78 -13.85
CA PHE A 130 -0.61 -2.15 -13.73
C PHE A 130 -1.74 -2.98 -14.37
N THR A 131 -1.44 -3.83 -15.36
CA THR A 131 -2.44 -4.80 -15.88
C THR A 131 -2.84 -5.87 -14.86
N LYS A 132 -1.98 -6.18 -13.88
CA LYS A 132 -2.19 -7.28 -12.92
C LYS A 132 -2.93 -6.85 -11.65
N ILE A 133 -3.09 -5.54 -11.40
CA ILE A 133 -3.66 -5.02 -10.14
C ILE A 133 -5.11 -4.54 -10.25
N GLY A 134 -5.85 -4.88 -11.31
CA GLY A 134 -7.23 -4.40 -11.54
C GLY A 134 -8.24 -4.73 -10.43
N ARG A 135 -7.91 -5.67 -9.52
CA ARG A 135 -8.72 -6.06 -8.36
C ARG A 135 -8.32 -5.36 -7.06
N CYS A 136 -7.28 -4.53 -7.08
CA CYS A 136 -6.80 -3.83 -5.90
C CYS A 136 -7.85 -2.86 -5.36
N ARG A 137 -8.01 -2.89 -4.04
CA ARG A 137 -8.75 -1.89 -3.25
C ARG A 137 -7.82 -0.81 -2.71
N THR A 138 -6.54 -1.14 -2.54
CA THR A 138 -5.53 -0.24 -2.01
C THR A 138 -4.35 -0.22 -2.96
N LEU A 139 -3.98 0.99 -3.39
CA LEU A 139 -2.78 1.24 -4.17
C LEU A 139 -2.00 2.36 -3.49
N ALA A 140 -0.78 2.08 -3.03
CA ALA A 140 0.13 3.11 -2.52
C ALA A 140 1.44 3.06 -3.30
N LEU A 141 1.75 4.16 -3.96
CA LEU A 141 2.88 4.35 -4.88
C LEU A 141 3.69 5.60 -4.49
N ALA A 142 3.73 5.94 -3.21
CA ALA A 142 4.38 7.16 -2.76
C ALA A 142 5.89 7.15 -3.08
N ASN A 143 6.42 8.29 -3.51
CA ASN A 143 7.85 8.51 -3.76
C ASN A 143 8.48 7.58 -4.80
N ALA A 144 7.75 7.19 -5.83
CA ALA A 144 8.22 6.10 -6.69
C ALA A 144 8.42 6.49 -8.16
N ASP A 145 8.12 7.75 -8.51
CA ASP A 145 8.31 8.42 -9.80
C ASP A 145 8.06 7.50 -11.01
N PHE A 146 7.05 6.63 -10.90
CA PHE A 146 6.66 5.73 -11.98
C PHE A 146 5.97 6.50 -13.10
N CYS A 147 6.14 6.07 -14.35
CA CYS A 147 5.17 6.37 -15.40
C CYS A 147 3.84 5.67 -15.08
N ILE A 148 2.95 6.35 -14.35
CA ILE A 148 1.59 5.89 -14.14
C ILE A 148 0.83 5.95 -15.48
N PRO A 149 0.30 4.83 -15.98
CA PRO A 149 -0.43 4.82 -17.23
C PRO A 149 -1.67 5.72 -17.15
N SER A 150 -1.96 6.47 -18.21
CA SER A 150 -3.19 7.26 -18.32
C SER A 150 -4.47 6.40 -18.23
N SER A 151 -4.35 5.10 -18.52
CA SER A 151 -5.43 4.11 -18.41
C SER A 151 -5.64 3.55 -17.00
N LEU A 152 -4.82 3.93 -16.00
CA LEU A 152 -4.89 3.34 -14.65
C LEU A 152 -6.29 3.49 -14.02
N GLY A 153 -6.88 4.68 -14.13
CA GLY A 153 -8.17 4.99 -13.50
C GLY A 153 -9.33 4.13 -13.99
N SER A 154 -9.36 3.74 -15.27
CA SER A 154 -10.44 2.90 -15.82
C SER A 154 -10.30 1.41 -15.45
N ARG A 155 -9.10 0.98 -15.04
CA ARG A 155 -8.79 -0.42 -14.68
C ARG A 155 -9.08 -0.72 -13.22
N LEU A 156 -8.88 0.26 -12.33
CA LEU A 156 -8.97 0.07 -10.88
C LEU A 156 -10.41 0.24 -10.35
N LYS A 157 -11.33 -0.61 -10.81
CA LYS A 157 -12.77 -0.52 -10.46
C LYS A 157 -13.09 -0.80 -9.00
N HIS A 158 -12.17 -1.47 -8.29
CA HIS A 158 -12.35 -1.84 -6.88
C HIS A 158 -11.57 -0.94 -5.93
N LEU A 159 -10.88 0.08 -6.44
CA LEU A 159 -10.05 0.97 -5.65
C LEU A 159 -10.91 1.71 -4.61
N ARG A 160 -10.36 1.83 -3.42
CA ARG A 160 -10.94 2.55 -2.28
C ARG A 160 -9.90 3.44 -1.58
N PHE A 161 -8.62 3.20 -1.83
CA PHE A 161 -7.51 4.01 -1.35
C PHE A 161 -6.44 4.13 -2.42
N LEU A 162 -6.03 5.36 -2.67
CA LEU A 162 -4.93 5.72 -3.55
C LEU A 162 -3.98 6.66 -2.81
N ASP A 163 -2.71 6.28 -2.75
CA ASP A 163 -1.63 7.17 -2.37
C ASP A 163 -0.63 7.24 -3.54
N VAL A 164 -0.46 8.43 -4.07
CA VAL A 164 0.52 8.77 -5.12
C VAL A 164 1.32 10.01 -4.71
N SER A 165 1.37 10.29 -3.41
CA SER A 165 2.09 11.43 -2.88
C SER A 165 3.58 11.39 -3.26
N ARG A 166 4.19 12.57 -3.39
CA ARG A 166 5.63 12.71 -3.67
C ARG A 166 6.08 12.07 -4.99
N ASN A 167 5.24 12.12 -6.03
CA ASN A 167 5.62 11.74 -7.39
C ASN A 167 5.61 12.99 -8.26
N LEU A 168 6.80 13.53 -8.56
CA LEU A 168 6.96 14.81 -9.26
C LEU A 168 6.57 14.72 -10.74
N SER A 169 6.60 13.50 -11.30
CA SER A 169 6.24 13.22 -12.70
C SER A 169 4.73 13.20 -12.95
N ILE A 170 3.89 13.09 -11.91
CA ILE A 170 2.44 13.05 -12.05
C ILE A 170 1.90 14.47 -12.22
N GLN A 171 1.65 14.86 -13.47
CA GLN A 171 1.05 16.16 -13.78
C GLN A 171 -0.48 16.17 -13.68
N LYS A 172 -1.12 15.00 -13.85
CA LYS A 172 -2.58 14.86 -13.76
C LYS A 172 -2.96 13.40 -13.52
N LEU A 173 -3.73 13.14 -12.48
CA LEU A 173 -4.33 11.82 -12.27
C LEU A 173 -5.51 11.63 -13.23
N ALA A 174 -5.58 10.45 -13.84
CA ALA A 174 -6.76 10.04 -14.60
C ALA A 174 -7.99 10.06 -13.67
N ARG A 175 -9.14 10.52 -14.17
CA ARG A 175 -10.38 10.53 -13.38
C ARG A 175 -10.68 9.11 -12.90
N PHE A 176 -10.70 8.91 -11.58
CA PHE A 176 -11.20 7.69 -10.98
C PHE A 176 -12.73 7.81 -10.85
N ASN A 177 -13.46 6.77 -11.26
CA ASN A 177 -14.91 6.75 -11.09
C ASN A 177 -15.23 6.37 -9.63
N HIS A 178 -15.89 7.30 -8.91
CA HIS A 178 -16.51 7.20 -7.57
C HIS A 178 -15.73 7.70 -6.33
N GLY A 179 -16.17 8.83 -5.76
CA GLY A 179 -16.18 9.13 -4.31
C GLY A 179 -14.96 8.70 -3.48
N PHE A 180 -13.76 9.11 -3.88
CA PHE A 180 -12.53 8.79 -3.16
C PHE A 180 -12.23 9.81 -2.05
N ALA A 181 -11.65 9.34 -0.96
CA ALA A 181 -10.79 10.18 -0.13
C ALA A 181 -9.45 10.32 -0.89
N GLU A 182 -9.36 11.34 -1.73
CA GLU A 182 -8.16 11.64 -2.50
C GLU A 182 -7.19 12.44 -1.63
N LEU A 183 -6.18 11.80 -1.06
CA LEU A 183 -5.01 12.50 -0.52
C LEU A 183 -3.97 12.63 -1.64
N ALA A 184 -4.30 13.41 -2.65
CA ALA A 184 -3.31 13.93 -3.59
C ALA A 184 -2.74 15.22 -3.00
N TYR A 185 -1.77 15.09 -2.08
CA TYR A 185 -0.92 16.23 -1.76
C TYR A 185 0.28 16.23 -2.73
N PRO A 186 0.43 17.30 -3.55
CA PRO A 186 1.65 17.50 -4.35
C PRO A 186 2.90 17.63 -3.48
#